data_AF-A0A7J9VIE6-F1
#
_entry.id   AF-A0A7J9VIE6-F1
#
_cell.length_a   1.000
_cell.length_b   1.000
_cell.length_c   1.000
_cell.angle_alpha   90.00
_cell.angle_beta   90.00
_cell.angle_gamma   90.00
#
_symmetry.space_group_name_H-M   'P 1'
#
loop_
_entity.id
_entity.type
_entity.pdbx_description
1 polymer ?
#
loop_
_entity_poly.entity_id
_entity_poly.type
_entity_poly.pdbx_seq_one_letter_code
_entity_poly.pdbx_strand_id
1 'polypeptide(L)' 'MCTHSFNIYDASAVVVGTEVSSATFTEPDDVQLYLDLFGRLEEVASFGEDARRELARIGNDYRLLA' A
#
# COMPACT_ATOMS: atom_id res chain seq x y z
N MET A 1 10.73 -1.12 -8.55
CA MET A 1 9.26 -0.95 -8.58
C MET A 1 8.66 -2.24 -8.07
N CYS A 2 7.72 -2.22 -7.12
CA CYS A 2 7.03 -3.45 -6.69
C CYS A 2 6.35 -4.09 -7.91
N THR A 3 6.56 -5.39 -8.12
CA THR A 3 6.07 -6.17 -9.27
C THR A 3 4.55 -6.06 -9.46
N HIS A 4 3.84 -5.76 -8.37
CA HIS A 4 2.42 -5.47 -8.35
C HIS A 4 2.16 -4.28 -7.42
N SER A 5 1.63 -3.18 -7.96
CA SER A 5 1.24 -2.00 -7.19
C SER A 5 0.00 -1.37 -7.80
N PHE A 6 -0.78 -0.64 -7.00
CA PHE A 6 -1.87 0.18 -7.50
C PHE A 6 -1.83 1.56 -6.83
N ASN A 7 -2.29 2.57 -7.56
CA ASN A 7 -2.40 3.95 -7.08
C ASN A 7 -3.82 4.43 -7.31
N ILE A 8 -4.43 5.06 -6.31
CA ILE A 8 -5.78 5.62 -6.40
C ILE A 8 -5.65 7.15 -6.44
N TYR A 9 -6.34 7.78 -7.39
CA TYR A 9 -6.36 9.23 -7.58
C TYR A 9 -7.78 9.76 -7.36
N ASP A 10 -7.95 10.58 -6.32
CA ASP A 10 -9.18 11.32 -6.00
C ASP A 10 -10.46 10.46 -6.04
N ALA A 11 -10.36 9.19 -5.67
CA ALA A 11 -11.46 8.21 -5.74
C ALA A 11 -12.18 8.18 -7.12
N SER A 12 -11.48 8.52 -8.20
CA SER A 12 -12.03 8.61 -9.56
C SER A 12 -11.23 7.84 -10.59
N ALA A 13 -9.98 7.48 -10.27
CA ALA A 13 -9.15 6.66 -11.12
C ALA A 13 -8.22 5.76 -10.31
N VAL A 14 -7.97 4.56 -10.83
CA VAL A 14 -6.99 3.61 -10.29
C VAL A 14 -6.01 3.22 -11.38
N VAL A 15 -4.72 3.31 -11.10
CA VAL A 15 -3.65 2.83 -11.99
C VAL A 15 -2.98 1.62 -11.35
N VAL A 16 -3.11 0.47 -11.98
CA VAL A 16 -2.52 -0.79 -11.54
C VAL A 16 -1.29 -1.08 -12.38
N GLY A 17 -0.12 -1.08 -11.74
CA GLY A 17 1.15 -1.47 -12.33
C GLY A 17 1.39 -2.98 -12.17
N THR A 18 1.73 -3.63 -13.27
CA THR A 18 2.27 -4.99 -13.34
C THR A 18 3.74 -4.92 -13.76
N GLU A 19 4.44 -6.05 -13.73
CA GLU A 19 5.84 -6.14 -14.13
C GLU A 19 6.13 -5.60 -15.55
N VAL A 20 5.16 -5.75 -16.47
CA VAL A 20 5.36 -5.48 -17.90
C VAL A 20 4.48 -4.35 -18.44
N SER A 21 3.47 -3.91 -17.70
CA SER A 21 2.46 -2.96 -18.18
C SER A 21 1.67 -2.33 -17.04
N SER A 22 0.86 -1.32 -17.34
CA SER A 22 -0.11 -0.73 -16.42
C SER A 22 -1.51 -0.71 -17.03
N ALA A 23 -2.53 -0.88 -16.20
CA ALA A 23 -3.93 -0.69 -16.56
C ALA A 23 -4.54 0.47 -15.76
N THR A 24 -5.41 1.24 -16.40
CA THR A 24 -6.15 2.35 -15.78
C THR A 24 -7.63 2.02 -15.73
N PHE A 25 -8.22 2.15 -14.55
CA PHE A 25 -9.65 1.98 -14.31
C PHE A 25 -10.26 3.30 -13.87
N THR A 26 -11.41 3.67 -14.45
CA THR A 26 -12.16 4.90 -14.14
C THR A 26 -13.64 4.64 -13.94
N GLU A 27 -14.10 3.40 -14.13
CA GLU A 27 -15.48 3.02 -13.85
C GLU A 27 -15.70 3.07 -12.33
N PRO A 28 -16.76 3.74 -11.83
CA PRO A 28 -17.00 3.88 -10.39
C PRO A 28 -16.99 2.56 -9.62
N ASP A 29 -17.57 1.48 -10.18
CA ASP A 29 -17.59 0.16 -9.54
C ASP A 29 -16.19 -0.43 -9.40
N ASP A 30 -15.34 -0.28 -10.43
CA ASP A 30 -13.95 -0.72 -10.38
C ASP A 30 -13.16 0.11 -9.36
N VAL A 31 -13.34 1.43 -9.35
CA VAL A 31 -12.65 2.32 -8.41
C VAL A 31 -13.05 2.00 -6.97
N GLN A 32 -14.33 1.74 -6.71
CA GLN A 32 -14.84 1.37 -5.39
C GLN A 32 -14.22 0.06 -4.89
N LEU A 33 -14.06 -0.94 -5.76
CA LEU A 33 -13.39 -2.19 -5.40
C LEU A 33 -11.97 -1.96 -4.87
N TYR A 34 -11.19 -1.10 -5.54
CA TYR A 34 -9.82 -0.81 -5.09
C TYR A 34 -9.78 0.05 -3.82
N LEU A 35 -10.76 0.93 -3.60
CA LEU A 35 -10.90 1.65 -2.33
C LEU A 35 -11.15 0.67 -1.17
N ASP A 36 -12.04 -0.31 -1.36
CA ASP A 36 -12.34 -1.32 -0.35
C ASP A 36 -11.10 -2.19 -0.06
N LEU A 37 -10.36 -2.59 -1.10
CA LEU A 37 -9.10 -3.32 -0.93
C LEU A 37 -8.05 -2.51 -0.19
N PHE A 38 -7.93 -1.22 -0.49
CA PHE A 38 -7.01 -0.33 0.21
C PHE A 38 -7.39 -0.20 1.69
N GLY A 39 -8.67 -0.02 2.01
CA GLY A 39 -9.16 0.03 3.39
C GLY A 39 -8.81 -1.23 4.20
N ARG A 40 -8.91 -2.42 3.59
CA ARG A 40 -8.48 -3.67 4.23
C ARG A 40 -6.98 -3.74 4.52
N LEU A 41 -6.15 -3.06 3.73
CA LEU A 41 -4.71 -2.93 4.01
C LEU A 41 -4.47 -1.95 5.16
N GLU A 42 -5.23 -0.86 5.22
CA GLU A 42 -5.14 0.12 6.31
C GLU A 42 -5.44 -0.51 7.68
N GLU A 43 -6.39 -1.45 7.76
CA GLU A 43 -6.74 -2.16 9.00
C GLU A 43 -5.56 -2.92 9.64
N VAL A 44 -4.61 -3.39 8.85
CA VAL A 44 -3.44 -4.16 9.33
C VAL A 44 -2.15 -3.35 9.28
N ALA A 45 -2.18 -2.15 8.72
CA ALA A 45 -1.04 -1.28 8.62
C ALA A 45 -0.84 -0.48 9.91
N SER A 46 0.42 -0.30 10.29
CA SER A 46 0.79 0.65 11.36
C SER A 46 1.21 1.97 10.72
N PHE A 47 0.70 3.08 11.27
CA PHE A 47 1.01 4.43 10.80
C PHE A 47 1.56 5.30 11.95
N GLY A 48 2.18 6.42 11.58
CA GLY A 48 2.63 7.43 12.54
C GLY A 48 3.55 6.87 13.63
N GLU A 49 3.23 7.14 14.90
CA GLU A 49 4.04 6.72 16.04
C GLU A 49 4.09 5.20 16.22
N ASP A 50 3.03 4.47 15.87
CA ASP A 50 3.03 3.00 15.95
C ASP A 50 4.05 2.40 14.98
N ALA A 51 4.08 2.91 13.74
CA ALA A 51 5.09 2.52 12.76
C ALA A 51 6.51 2.86 13.23
N ARG A 52 6.72 4.07 13.78
CA ARG A 52 8.03 4.50 14.30
C ARG A 52 8.52 3.59 15.42
N ARG A 53 7.64 3.20 16.33
CA ARG A 53 7.96 2.26 17.40
C ARG A 53 8.40 0.91 16.86
N GLU A 54 7.66 0.34 15.90
CA GLU A 54 8.05 -0.95 15.32
C GLU A 54 9.35 -0.90 14.54
N LEU A 55 9.59 0.17 13.78
CA LEU A 55 10.86 0.37 13.09
C LEU A 55 12.02 0.52 14.07
N ALA A 56 11.83 1.23 15.18
CA ALA A 56 12.85 1.38 16.23
C ALA A 56 13.18 0.02 16.88
N ARG A 57 12.16 -0.80 17.16
CA ARG A 57 12.32 -2.16 17.69
C ARG A 57 13.12 -3.03 16.71
N ILE A 58 12.67 -3.12 15.46
CA ILE A 58 13.36 -3.89 14.41
C ILE A 58 14.82 -3.43 14.26
N GLY A 59 15.06 -2.11 14.22
CA GLY A 59 16.40 -1.55 14.12
C GLY A 59 17.29 -1.90 15.32
N ASN A 60 16.71 -2.04 16.52
CA ASN A 60 17.44 -2.50 17.69
C ASN A 60 17.79 -3.99 17.59
N ASP A 61 16.84 -4.82 17.16
CA ASP A 61 17.02 -6.25 16.97
C ASP A 61 18.19 -6.51 15.99
N TYR A 62 18.24 -5.78 14.87
CA TYR A 62 19.34 -5.87 13.91
C TYR A 62 20.70 -5.49 14.49
N ARG A 63 20.78 -4.44 15.32
CA ARG A 63 22.05 -4.02 15.94
C ARG A 63 22.59 -5.02 16.94
N LEU A 64 21.73 -5.84 17.55
CA LEU A 64 22.14 -6.91 18.48
C LEU A 64 22.66 -8.16 17.77
N LEU A 65 22.37 -8.31 16.47
CA LEU A 65 22.81 -9.44 15.64
C LEU A 65 24.12 -9.16 14.88
N ALA A 66 24.63 -7.93 14.91
CA ALA A 66 25.87 -7.49 14.27
C ALA A 66 27.03 -7.48 15.27
#